data_AF-A6TS84-F1
#
_entry.id   AF-A6TS84-F1
#
_cell.length_a   1.000
_cell.length_b   1.000
_cell.length_c   1.000
_cell.angle_alpha   90.00
_cell.angle_beta   90.00
_cell.angle_gamma   90.00
#
_symmetry.space_group_name_H-M   'P 1'
#
loop_
_entity.id
_entity.type
_entity.pdbx_description
1 polymer ?
#
loop_
_entity_poly.entity_id
_entity_poly.type
_entity_poly.pdbx_seq_one_letter_code
_entity_poly.pdbx_strand_id
1 'polypeptide(L)' 'MAVNFEEIKQRFIQADIEGKIDIYTTTSGLGVDQFKELLKHFPIQHLDKLERAMG' A
#
# COMPACT_ATOMS: atom_id res chain seq x y z
N MET A 1 -18.75 -7.57 1.17
CA MET A 1 -18.30 -6.33 1.83
C MET A 1 -17.26 -5.70 0.93
N ALA A 2 -17.43 -4.44 0.53
CA ALA A 2 -16.50 -3.75 -0.35
C ALA A 2 -15.27 -3.29 0.44
N VAL A 3 -14.08 -3.57 -0.08
CA VAL A 3 -12.81 -3.07 0.47
C VAL A 3 -12.80 -1.55 0.28
N ASN A 4 -12.77 -0.79 1.38
CA ASN A 4 -12.91 0.66 1.33
C ASN A 4 -11.55 1.31 1.06
N PHE A 5 -11.27 1.59 -0.21
CA PHE A 5 -9.98 2.14 -0.63
C PHE A 5 -9.60 3.43 0.10
N GLU A 6 -10.54 4.34 0.33
CA GLU A 6 -10.27 5.61 1.02
C GLU A 6 -9.70 5.41 2.43
N GLU A 7 -10.23 4.43 3.18
CA GLU A 7 -9.74 4.11 4.52
C GLU A 7 -8.33 3.52 4.47
N ILE A 8 -8.10 2.62 3.51
CA ILE A 8 -6.79 2.00 3.28
C ILE A 8 -5.76 3.06 2.87
N LYS A 9 -6.14 3.97 1.97
CA LYS A 9 -5.30 5.08 1.55
C LYS A 9 -4.97 6.01 2.71
N GLN A 10 -5.94 6.37 3.54
CA GLN A 10 -5.70 7.17 4.73
C GLN A 10 -4.73 6.48 5.69
N ARG A 11 -4.96 5.20 6.00
CA ARG A 11 -4.05 4.40 6.83
C ARG A 11 -2.67 4.29 6.21
N PHE A 12 -2.58 4.08 4.91
CA PHE A 12 -1.32 3.97 4.19
C PHE A 12 -0.55 5.29 4.24
N ILE A 13 -1.20 6.43 4.04
CA ILE A 13 -0.54 7.74 4.10
C ILE A 13 -0.05 8.04 5.53
N GLN A 14 -0.85 7.71 6.54
CA GLN A 14 -0.53 7.93 7.96
C GLN A 14 0.48 6.93 8.53
N ALA A 15 0.60 5.73 7.96
CA ALA A 15 1.54 4.72 8.41
C ALA A 15 2.98 5.01 7.99
N ASP A 16 3.94 4.52 8.78
CA ASP A 16 5.36 4.47 8.46
C ASP A 16 5.67 3.49 7.32
N ILE A 17 6.92 3.46 6.85
CA ILE A 17 7.35 2.61 5.73
C ILE A 17 6.98 1.13 5.93
N GLU A 18 7.21 0.58 7.13
CA GLU A 18 6.86 -0.81 7.43
C GLU A 18 5.34 -1.01 7.46
N GLY A 19 4.59 -0.10 8.10
CA GLY A 19 3.13 -0.16 8.12
C GLY A 19 2.49 0.00 6.74
N LYS A 20 3.09 0.82 5.86
CA LYS A 20 2.70 0.93 4.46
C LYS A 20 2.89 -0.39 3.72
N ILE A 21 4.02 -1.08 3.93
CA ILE A 21 4.30 -2.40 3.32
C ILE A 21 3.30 -3.44 3.85
N ASP A 22 3.04 -3.44 5.16
CA ASP A 22 2.05 -4.32 5.77
C ASP A 22 0.66 -4.07 5.19
N ILE A 23 0.20 -2.81 5.15
CA ILE A 23 -1.09 -2.46 4.54
C ILE A 23 -1.13 -2.89 3.08
N TYR A 24 -0.07 -2.67 2.31
CA TYR A 24 -0.02 -3.03 0.89
C TYR A 24 -0.08 -4.55 0.65
N THR A 25 0.62 -5.33 1.48
CA THR A 25 0.72 -6.79 1.36
C THR A 25 -0.50 -7.51 1.97
N THR A 26 -1.07 -6.97 3.04
CA THR A 26 -2.27 -7.51 3.71
C THR A 26 -3.56 -7.10 2.99
N THR A 27 -3.57 -5.94 2.33
CA THR A 27 -4.72 -5.49 1.56
C THR A 27 -4.87 -6.34 0.31
N SER A 28 -5.86 -7.23 0.33
CA SER A 28 -6.30 -7.99 -0.82
C SER A 28 -7.66 -7.47 -1.30
N GLY A 29 -7.88 -7.42 -2.62
CA GLY A 29 -9.15 -6.97 -3.21
C GLY A 29 -9.20 -5.51 -3.65
N LEU A 30 -8.05 -4.82 -3.70
CA LEU A 30 -7.93 -3.56 -4.43
C LEU A 30 -7.68 -3.83 -5.92
N GLY A 31 -8.21 -2.94 -6.76
CA GLY A 31 -7.91 -2.92 -8.19
C GLY A 31 -6.50 -2.41 -8.48
N VAL A 32 -5.99 -2.70 -9.67
CA VAL A 32 -4.64 -2.26 -10.10
C VAL A 32 -4.48 -0.74 -10.01
N ASP A 33 -5.50 0.02 -10.37
CA ASP A 33 -5.46 1.50 -10.30
C ASP A 33 -5.38 2.01 -8.86
N GLN A 34 -6.05 1.35 -7.92
CA GLN A 34 -5.99 1.67 -6.50
C GLN A 34 -4.60 1.39 -5.92
N PHE A 35 -4.00 0.25 -6.28
CA PHE A 35 -2.61 -0.05 -5.90
C PHE A 35 -1.62 0.95 -6.48
N LYS A 36 -1.79 1.36 -7.74
CA LYS A 36 -0.97 2.40 -8.36
C LYS A 36 -1.07 3.73 -7.61
N GLU A 37 -2.25 4.10 -7.13
CA GLU A 37 -2.41 5.30 -6.32
C GLU A 37 -1.64 5.21 -4.99
N LEU A 38 -1.71 4.07 -4.29
CA LEU A 38 -0.93 3.86 -3.06
C LEU A 38 0.57 3.97 -3.33
N LEU A 39 1.05 3.32 -4.40
CA LEU A 39 2.46 3.38 -4.80
C LEU A 39 2.94 4.80 -5.12
N LYS A 40 2.09 5.67 -5.67
CA LYS A 40 2.45 7.09 -5.91
C LYS A 40 2.73 7.85 -4.61
N HIS A 41 2.10 7.46 -3.51
CA HIS A 41 2.34 8.02 -2.19
C HIS A 41 3.47 7.29 -1.43
N PHE A 42 4.04 6.25 -2.01
CA PHE A 42 5.15 5.51 -1.44
C PHE A 42 6.48 6.06 -1.97
N PRO A 43 7.44 6.39 -1.10
CA PRO A 43 8.72 6.93 -1.54
C PRO A 43 9.52 5.86 -2.31
N ILE A 44 9.92 6.20 -3.55
CA ILE A 44 10.61 5.28 -4.47
C ILE A 44 11.85 4.64 -3.86
N GLN A 45 12.58 5.35 -3.00
CA GLN A 45 13.76 4.84 -2.28
C GLN A 45 13.49 3.62 -1.39
N HIS A 46 12.22 3.34 -1.06
CA HIS A 46 11.82 2.21 -0.24
C HIS A 46 11.08 1.14 -1.05
N LEU A 47 10.90 1.32 -2.37
CA LEU A 47 10.24 0.33 -3.24
C LEU A 47 10.90 -1.05 -3.12
N ASP A 48 12.23 -1.11 -3.06
CA ASP A 48 12.98 -2.33 -2.80
C ASP A 48 12.47 -3.12 -1.57
N LYS A 49 12.07 -2.42 -0.50
CA LYS A 49 11.54 -3.08 0.70
C LYS A 49 10.15 -3.67 0.45
N LEU A 50 9.33 -2.96 -0.33
CA LEU A 50 8.01 -3.42 -0.72
C LEU A 50 8.12 -4.67 -1.63
N GLU A 51 9.01 -4.64 -2.62
CA GLU A 51 9.26 -5.79 -3.49
C GLU A 51 9.77 -7.00 -2.71
N ARG A 52 10.70 -6.81 -1.76
CA ARG A 52 11.17 -7.89 -0.88
C ARG A 52 10.09 -8.51 0.00
N ALA A 53 9.05 -7.77 0.35
CA ALA A 53 7.94 -8.28 1.15
C ALA A 53 6.88 -9.00 0.31
N MET A 54 6.85 -8.75 -1.01
CA MET A 54 5.97 -9.44 -1.96
C MET A 54 6.61 -10.66 -2.63
N GLY A 55 7.95 -10.72 -2.65
CA GLY A 55 8.75 -11.78 -3.26
C GLY A 55 8.91 -13.03 -2.42
#